data_AF-A0A015KA26-F1
#
_entry.id   AF-A0A015KA26-F1
#
_cell.length_a   1.000
_cell.length_b   1.000
_cell.length_c   1.000
_cell.angle_alpha   90.00
_cell.angle_beta   90.00
_cell.angle_gamma   90.00
#
_symmetry.space_group_name_H-M   'P 1'
#
loop_
_entity.id
_entity.type
_entity.pdbx_description
1 polymer ?
#
loop_
_entity_poly.entity_id
_entity_poly.type
_entity_poly.pdbx_seq_one_letter_code
_entity_poly.pdbx_strand_id
1 'polypeptide(L)'
;MDLASAHDFVLIYDNDVVCESNPQHLLKQYYQTQLMRDLLNLTRFHFTSLLSSNIDYIVDWELTWFTLNFKPSHDASFTSEHASRHLTFKFKLFLDDLPTLEKLKQTRPDLYMDELTCRSCIDCMEDLMHLFMCKRRRLPMQQILRSYQKHLISKILEAGNLADIDPTPFIAKLTSLSCWSFSSTNWSSYALARGCLPKLFVDLFVDLSIPGISAIKVIAAIHNNFVQKFRKRIWNPRSYEKSKWENAMNITYKLKTTPKPSNLPLSVYIPYSSLPPPTLHDSRDSGTDWLKNSMKYGLPWFNHFSGFMGRLTVLLNNSFCRMECRLL
;
A
#
# COMPACT_ATOMS: atom_id res chain seq x y z
N MET A 1 -28.43 28.86 37.63
CA MET A 1 -27.96 27.58 37.07
C MET A 1 -28.47 27.55 35.64
N ASP A 2 -27.63 27.96 34.69
CA ASP A 2 -28.01 27.93 33.27
C ASP A 2 -28.03 26.49 32.77
N LEU A 3 -29.20 26.04 32.33
CA LEU A 3 -29.37 24.84 31.55
C LEU A 3 -28.70 25.08 30.18
N ALA A 4 -27.62 24.36 29.89
CA ALA A 4 -27.09 24.29 28.54
C ALA A 4 -28.20 23.75 27.62
N SER A 5 -28.72 24.58 26.72
CA SER A 5 -29.64 24.10 25.69
C SER A 5 -28.81 23.29 24.68
N ALA A 6 -29.13 22.00 24.56
CA ALA A 6 -28.61 21.15 23.52
C ALA A 6 -29.22 21.65 22.20
N HIS A 7 -28.47 22.46 21.45
CA HIS A 7 -28.84 22.80 20.09
C HIS A 7 -28.58 21.55 19.23
N ASP A 8 -29.64 20.96 18.68
CA ASP A 8 -29.52 19.87 17.71
C ASP A 8 -29.05 20.47 16.38
N PHE A 9 -27.75 20.39 16.13
CA PHE A 9 -27.14 20.83 14.87
C PHE A 9 -27.47 19.83 13.76
N VAL A 10 -28.18 20.29 12.74
CA VAL A 10 -28.44 19.48 11.53
C VAL A 10 -27.43 19.88 10.46
N LEU A 11 -26.58 18.94 10.08
CA LEU A 11 -25.64 19.09 8.97
C LEU A 11 -26.37 18.80 7.66
N ILE A 12 -26.39 19.77 6.76
CA ILE A 12 -26.99 19.64 5.43
C ILE A 12 -25.90 19.84 4.39
N TYR A 13 -25.81 18.88 3.47
CA TYR A 13 -24.88 18.91 2.35
C TYR A 13 -25.63 19.15 1.04
N ASP A 14 -25.10 20.05 0.22
CA ASP A 14 -25.63 20.37 -1.13
C ASP A 14 -27.14 20.76 -1.12
N ASN A 15 -27.61 21.29 0.01
CA ASN A 15 -29.01 21.68 0.27
C ASN A 15 -30.07 20.56 0.12
N ASP A 16 -29.68 19.32 -0.16
CA ASP A 16 -30.60 18.20 -0.43
C ASP A 16 -30.31 16.94 0.39
N VAL A 17 -29.18 16.87 1.12
CA VAL A 17 -28.82 15.71 1.94
C VAL A 17 -28.65 16.10 3.40
N VAL A 18 -29.52 15.58 4.25
CA VAL A 18 -29.40 15.67 5.70
C VAL A 18 -28.45 14.59 6.21
N CYS A 19 -27.46 14.96 7.01
CA CYS A 19 -26.56 14.03 7.65
C CYS A 19 -27.25 13.39 8.86
N GLU A 20 -27.75 12.16 8.68
CA GLU A 20 -28.37 11.36 9.75
C GLU A 20 -27.34 10.66 10.66
N SER A 21 -26.06 10.70 10.27
CA SER A 21 -24.95 10.09 11.01
C SER A 21 -24.22 11.10 11.90
N ASN A 22 -23.45 10.60 12.87
CA ASN A 22 -22.73 11.46 13.82
C ASN A 22 -21.78 12.44 13.08
N PRO A 23 -21.98 13.77 13.22
CA PRO A 23 -21.15 14.80 12.59
C PRO A 23 -19.65 14.64 12.77
N GLN A 24 -19.21 14.23 13.97
CA GLN A 24 -17.79 14.04 14.28
C GLN A 24 -17.20 12.87 13.50
N HIS A 25 -17.99 11.80 13.32
CA HIS A 25 -17.58 10.65 12.53
C HIS A 25 -17.44 11.01 11.05
N LEU A 26 -18.42 11.74 10.51
CA LEU A 26 -18.38 12.24 9.14
C LEU A 26 -17.17 13.17 8.91
N LEU A 27 -16.94 14.14 9.78
CA LEU A 27 -15.77 15.03 9.69
C LEU A 27 -14.46 14.25 9.75
N LYS A 28 -14.37 13.25 10.63
CA LYS A 28 -13.19 12.36 10.69
C LYS A 28 -12.98 11.61 9.37
N GLN A 29 -14.04 11.07 8.76
CA GLN A 29 -13.94 10.40 7.46
C GLN A 29 -13.53 11.39 6.34
N TYR A 30 -14.03 12.62 6.38
CA TYR A 30 -13.66 13.68 5.46
C TYR A 30 -12.16 13.99 5.52
N TYR A 31 -11.62 14.23 6.72
CA TYR A 31 -10.19 14.46 6.89
C TYR A 31 -9.34 13.26 6.45
N GLN A 32 -9.78 12.02 6.76
CA GLN A 32 -9.07 10.83 6.29
C GLN A 32 -9.03 10.73 4.77
N THR A 33 -10.11 11.10 4.10
CA THR A 33 -10.20 11.11 2.64
C THR A 33 -9.22 12.11 2.03
N GLN A 34 -9.15 13.33 2.58
CA GLN A 34 -8.20 14.35 2.14
C GLN A 34 -6.75 13.87 2.30
N LEU A 35 -6.41 13.32 3.47
CA LEU A 35 -5.08 12.77 3.72
C LEU A 35 -4.73 11.63 2.76
N MET A 36 -5.70 10.77 2.45
CA MET A 36 -5.47 9.70 1.47
C MET A 36 -5.28 10.25 0.05
N ARG A 37 -6.07 11.26 -0.34
CA ARG A 37 -5.90 11.94 -1.64
C ARG A 37 -4.50 12.51 -1.75
N ASP A 38 -4.04 13.24 -0.74
CA ASP A 38 -2.69 13.83 -0.71
C ASP A 38 -1.60 12.77 -0.77
N LEU A 39 -1.77 11.66 -0.04
CA LEU A 39 -0.86 10.51 -0.09
C LEU A 39 -0.78 9.90 -1.50
N LEU A 40 -1.92 9.67 -2.15
CA LEU A 40 -1.99 9.06 -3.48
C LEU A 40 -1.52 10.01 -4.59
N ASN A 41 -1.57 11.31 -4.37
CA ASN A 41 -1.04 12.33 -5.28
C ASN A 41 0.50 12.39 -5.30
N LEU A 42 1.18 11.80 -4.31
CA LEU A 42 2.64 11.69 -4.34
C LEU A 42 3.08 10.88 -5.57
N THR A 43 4.16 11.31 -6.23
CA THR A 43 4.71 10.66 -7.44
C THR A 43 4.94 9.16 -7.27
N ARG A 44 5.37 8.74 -6.08
CA ARG A 44 5.57 7.33 -5.72
C ARG A 44 4.29 6.48 -5.71
N PHE A 45 3.10 7.09 -5.70
CA PHE A 45 1.81 6.39 -5.78
C PHE A 45 1.14 6.49 -7.14
N HIS A 46 1.72 7.18 -8.12
CA HIS A 46 1.15 7.32 -9.47
C HIS A 46 0.94 5.96 -10.18
N PHE A 47 1.67 4.91 -9.78
CA PHE A 47 1.46 3.54 -10.27
C PHE A 47 0.03 3.02 -10.03
N THR A 48 -0.70 3.55 -9.04
CA THR A 48 -2.08 3.14 -8.73
C THR A 48 -3.04 3.44 -9.89
N SER A 49 -2.78 4.49 -10.67
CA SER A 49 -3.54 4.78 -11.90
C SER A 49 -3.42 3.65 -12.93
N LEU A 50 -2.22 3.06 -13.05
CA LEU A 50 -1.94 1.95 -13.97
C LEU A 50 -2.56 0.62 -13.52
N LEU A 51 -2.84 0.47 -12.22
CA LEU A 51 -3.61 -0.65 -11.70
C LEU A 51 -5.09 -0.52 -12.05
N SER A 52 -5.61 0.71 -12.08
CA SER A 52 -7.03 0.96 -12.33
C SER A 52 -7.47 0.53 -13.75
N SER A 53 -6.54 0.54 -14.71
CA SER A 53 -6.75 -0.02 -16.05
C SER A 53 -6.69 -1.55 -16.11
N ASN A 54 -6.11 -2.21 -15.10
CA ASN A 54 -6.06 -3.66 -15.00
C ASN A 54 -7.29 -4.15 -14.21
N ILE A 55 -8.25 -4.76 -14.89
CA ILE A 55 -9.51 -5.23 -14.30
C ILE A 55 -9.26 -6.24 -13.18
N ASP A 56 -8.16 -6.98 -13.24
CA ASP A 56 -7.87 -8.08 -12.31
C ASP A 56 -7.21 -7.61 -11.01
N TYR A 57 -6.77 -6.34 -10.91
CA TYR A 57 -6.05 -5.84 -9.73
C TYR A 57 -6.53 -4.46 -9.25
N ILE A 58 -7.66 -4.46 -8.56
CA ILE A 58 -8.19 -3.29 -7.87
C ILE A 58 -7.68 -3.27 -6.44
N VAL A 59 -7.02 -2.18 -6.02
CA VAL A 59 -6.52 -2.03 -4.64
C VAL A 59 -7.69 -1.86 -3.68
N ASP A 60 -7.68 -2.67 -2.62
CA ASP A 60 -8.57 -2.53 -1.46
C ASP A 60 -7.85 -1.76 -0.36
N TRP A 61 -8.25 -0.50 -0.18
CA TRP A 61 -7.61 0.40 0.77
C TRP A 61 -7.93 0.07 2.23
N GLU A 62 -9.08 -0.53 2.51
CA GLU A 62 -9.43 -0.98 3.87
C GLU A 62 -8.53 -2.15 4.27
N LEU A 63 -8.44 -3.18 3.42
CA LEU A 63 -7.55 -4.32 3.61
C LEU A 63 -6.08 -3.87 3.71
N THR A 64 -5.66 -2.97 2.82
CA THR A 64 -4.29 -2.42 2.79
C THR A 64 -3.98 -1.72 4.12
N TRP A 65 -4.84 -0.82 4.58
CA TRP A 65 -4.62 -0.07 5.81
C TRP A 65 -4.66 -0.97 7.05
N PHE A 66 -5.59 -1.91 7.09
CA PHE A 66 -5.66 -2.91 8.16
C PHE A 66 -4.36 -3.72 8.22
N THR A 67 -3.87 -4.19 7.07
CA THR A 67 -2.63 -5.00 6.98
C THR A 67 -1.39 -4.20 7.40
N LEU A 68 -1.31 -2.92 7.04
CA LEU A 68 -0.22 -2.04 7.48
C LEU A 68 -0.20 -1.87 8.99
N ASN A 69 -1.37 -1.79 9.63
CA ASN A 69 -1.47 -1.64 11.08
C ASN A 69 -1.48 -2.98 11.84
N PHE A 70 -1.68 -4.10 11.15
CA PHE A 70 -1.77 -5.42 11.76
C PHE A 70 -0.51 -5.78 12.55
N LYS A 71 -0.70 -6.12 13.82
CA LYS A 71 0.34 -6.66 14.70
C LYS A 71 -0.06 -8.11 15.00
N PRO A 72 0.81 -9.10 14.73
CA PRO A 72 0.53 -10.47 15.16
C PRO A 72 0.38 -10.48 16.69
N SER A 73 -0.51 -11.32 17.20
CA SER A 73 -0.58 -11.62 18.63
C SER A 73 0.79 -12.06 19.11
N HIS A 74 1.32 -11.38 20.11
CA HIS A 74 2.66 -11.61 20.63
C HIS A 74 2.75 -13.04 21.17
N ASP A 75 3.51 -13.92 20.51
CA ASP A 75 4.16 -15.01 21.23
C ASP A 75 5.13 -14.38 22.24
N ALA A 76 5.45 -15.07 23.33
CA ALA A 76 6.37 -14.60 24.38
C ALA A 76 7.76 -14.14 23.86
N SER A 77 8.09 -14.44 22.61
CA SER A 77 9.31 -14.02 21.90
C SER A 77 9.22 -12.66 21.16
N PHE A 78 8.04 -12.04 21.04
CA PHE A 78 7.83 -10.82 20.25
C PHE A 78 7.78 -9.58 21.14
N THR A 79 8.93 -8.96 21.40
CA THR A 79 9.00 -7.74 22.22
C THR A 79 8.32 -6.54 21.53
N SER A 80 7.91 -5.54 22.33
CA SER A 80 7.37 -4.26 21.83
C SER A 80 8.31 -3.58 20.84
N GLU A 81 9.62 -3.65 21.07
CA GLU A 81 10.64 -3.10 20.17
C GLU A 81 10.64 -3.82 18.81
N HIS A 82 10.59 -5.14 18.80
CA HIS A 82 10.50 -5.91 17.56
C HIS A 82 9.24 -5.58 16.76
N ALA A 83 8.10 -5.42 17.44
CA ALA A 83 6.85 -5.00 16.83
C ALA A 83 6.95 -3.60 16.20
N SER A 84 7.52 -2.63 16.92
CA SER A 84 7.74 -1.27 16.42
C SER A 84 8.67 -1.25 15.20
N ARG A 85 9.78 -1.99 15.25
CA ARG A 85 10.73 -2.10 14.13
C ARG A 85 10.12 -2.78 12.91
N HIS A 86 9.23 -3.75 13.11
CA HIS A 86 8.50 -4.41 12.04
C HIS A 86 7.45 -3.50 11.42
N LEU A 87 6.71 -2.75 12.24
CA LEU A 87 5.77 -1.73 11.77
C LEU A 87 6.48 -0.66 10.92
N THR A 88 7.59 -0.13 11.42
CA THR A 88 8.43 0.83 10.68
C THR A 88 8.88 0.27 9.34
N PHE A 89 9.28 -1.00 9.30
CA PHE A 89 9.68 -1.66 8.06
C PHE A 89 8.52 -1.78 7.07
N LYS A 90 7.31 -2.15 7.52
CA LYS A 90 6.11 -2.18 6.68
C LYS A 90 5.81 -0.83 6.06
N PHE A 91 5.80 0.24 6.87
CA PHE A 91 5.55 1.59 6.36
C PHE A 91 6.63 2.06 5.38
N LYS A 92 7.91 1.79 5.66
CA LYS A 92 8.99 2.12 4.70
C LYS A 92 8.86 1.35 3.40
N LEU A 93 8.45 0.09 3.44
CA LEU A 93 8.18 -0.70 2.23
C LEU A 93 6.97 -0.13 1.46
N PHE A 94 5.88 0.19 2.17
CA PHE A 94 4.68 0.78 1.60
C PHE A 94 4.89 2.14 0.97
N LEU A 95 5.74 2.98 1.57
CA LEU A 95 6.05 4.33 1.09
C LEU A 95 7.23 4.36 0.09
N ASP A 96 7.82 3.23 -0.27
CA ASP A 96 9.07 3.19 -1.07
C ASP A 96 10.21 4.05 -0.46
N ASP A 97 10.37 3.94 0.86
CA ASP A 97 11.38 4.63 1.69
C ASP A 97 12.40 3.66 2.29
N LEU A 98 12.46 2.43 1.79
CA LEU A 98 13.56 1.53 2.12
C LEU A 98 14.88 2.13 1.58
N PRO A 99 15.99 2.10 2.35
CA PRO A 99 17.27 2.66 1.92
C PRO A 99 17.95 1.76 0.87
N THR A 100 17.37 1.71 -0.33
CA THR A 100 17.95 1.11 -1.53
C THR A 100 19.19 1.90 -1.97
N LEU A 101 20.02 1.34 -2.84
CA LEU A 101 21.22 2.07 -3.29
C LEU A 101 20.82 3.34 -4.04
N GLU A 102 19.77 3.25 -4.84
CA GLU A 102 19.17 4.39 -5.52
C GLU A 102 18.75 5.50 -4.54
N LYS A 103 18.01 5.18 -3.48
CA LYS A 103 17.58 6.19 -2.48
C LYS A 103 18.74 6.80 -1.70
N LEU A 104 19.73 5.98 -1.36
CA LEU A 104 20.93 6.45 -0.67
C LEU A 104 21.73 7.41 -1.54
N LYS A 105 21.88 7.08 -2.83
CA LYS A 105 22.53 7.94 -3.81
C LYS A 105 21.79 9.27 -3.99
N GLN A 106 20.47 9.24 -4.16
CA GLN A 106 19.66 10.46 -4.26
C GLN A 106 19.83 11.37 -3.03
N THR A 107 19.92 10.78 -1.84
CA THR A 107 20.06 11.53 -0.58
C THR A 107 21.47 12.09 -0.39
N ARG A 108 22.51 11.33 -0.77
CA ARG A 108 23.93 11.66 -0.57
C ARG A 108 24.77 11.40 -1.82
N PRO A 109 24.55 12.14 -2.91
CA PRO A 109 25.30 11.92 -4.16
C PRO A 109 26.80 12.23 -4.00
N ASP A 110 27.18 12.94 -2.93
CA ASP A 110 28.58 13.18 -2.55
C ASP A 110 29.29 11.96 -1.97
N LEU A 111 28.55 10.99 -1.42
CA LEU A 111 29.12 9.78 -0.81
C LEU A 111 29.09 8.55 -1.71
N TYR A 112 28.15 8.52 -2.66
CA TYR A 112 27.86 7.33 -3.45
C TYR A 112 28.23 7.57 -4.92
N MET A 113 28.94 6.60 -5.51
CA MET A 113 29.36 6.66 -6.92
C MET A 113 28.17 6.70 -7.88
N ASP A 114 28.41 7.17 -9.11
CA ASP A 114 27.32 7.36 -10.04
C ASP A 114 26.65 6.05 -10.49
N GLU A 115 27.47 5.05 -10.83
CA GLU A 115 27.00 3.72 -11.20
C GLU A 115 27.01 2.80 -9.97
N LEU A 116 25.96 2.90 -9.16
CA LEU A 116 25.80 2.11 -7.94
C LEU A 116 24.92 0.87 -8.17
N THR A 117 25.49 -0.13 -8.84
CA THR A 117 24.83 -1.42 -9.10
C THR A 117 24.51 -2.20 -7.82
N CYS A 118 23.58 -3.13 -7.88
CA CYS A 118 23.23 -4.03 -6.79
C CYS A 118 24.45 -4.82 -6.33
N ARG A 119 24.74 -4.78 -5.03
CA ARG A 119 25.91 -5.48 -4.45
C ARG A 119 25.82 -7.01 -4.52
N SER A 120 24.64 -7.57 -4.83
CA SER A 120 24.47 -9.01 -4.98
C SER A 120 24.76 -9.47 -6.41
N CYS A 121 24.15 -8.83 -7.41
CA CYS A 121 24.20 -9.29 -8.81
C CYS A 121 25.15 -8.49 -9.70
N ILE A 122 25.55 -7.28 -9.28
CA ILE A 122 26.59 -6.42 -9.88
C ILE A 122 26.21 -5.90 -11.29
N ASP A 123 25.07 -6.30 -11.84
CA ASP A 123 24.67 -6.06 -13.23
C ASP A 123 23.64 -4.93 -13.43
N CYS A 124 22.78 -4.66 -12.45
CA CYS A 124 21.74 -3.63 -12.54
C CYS A 124 21.80 -2.69 -11.33
N MET A 125 21.33 -1.45 -11.50
CA MET A 125 21.08 -0.51 -10.41
C MET A 125 20.03 -1.06 -9.43
N GLU A 126 20.20 -0.79 -8.13
CA GLU A 126 19.32 -1.31 -7.09
C GLU A 126 18.31 -0.26 -6.60
N ASP A 127 17.12 -0.29 -7.20
CA ASP A 127 15.90 0.32 -6.69
C ASP A 127 15.04 -0.70 -5.93
N LEU A 128 13.84 -0.30 -5.48
CA LEU A 128 12.96 -1.18 -4.71
C LEU A 128 12.54 -2.41 -5.54
N MET A 129 12.15 -2.20 -6.80
CA MET A 129 11.68 -3.30 -7.65
C MET A 129 12.80 -4.30 -7.96
N HIS A 130 14.03 -3.83 -8.16
CA HIS A 130 15.19 -4.70 -8.31
C HIS A 130 15.36 -5.65 -7.12
N LEU A 131 14.98 -5.28 -5.89
CA LEU A 131 15.07 -6.19 -4.74
C LEU A 131 14.28 -7.49 -4.96
N PHE A 132 13.12 -7.41 -5.63
CA PHE A 132 12.24 -8.54 -5.91
C PHE A 132 12.64 -9.30 -7.18
N MET A 133 13.24 -8.60 -8.16
CA MET A 133 13.61 -9.18 -9.47
C MET A 133 15.07 -9.65 -9.56
N CYS A 134 15.92 -9.25 -8.62
CA CYS A 134 17.37 -9.51 -8.65
C CYS A 134 17.65 -11.01 -8.90
N LYS A 135 18.45 -11.30 -9.93
CA LYS A 135 18.77 -12.69 -10.34
C LYS A 135 19.36 -13.53 -9.21
N ARG A 136 20.17 -12.92 -8.34
CA ARG A 136 20.80 -13.58 -7.18
C ARG A 136 19.84 -13.83 -6.02
N ARG A 137 18.65 -13.22 -6.04
CA ARG A 137 17.61 -13.30 -5.01
C ARG A 137 16.34 -14.00 -5.51
N ARG A 138 16.32 -14.38 -6.80
CA ARG A 138 15.18 -15.00 -7.48
C ARG A 138 14.65 -16.22 -6.75
N LEU A 139 15.51 -17.19 -6.40
CA LEU A 139 15.08 -18.42 -5.72
C LEU A 139 14.44 -18.15 -4.35
N PRO A 140 15.08 -17.41 -3.42
CA PRO A 140 14.42 -16.99 -2.18
C PRO A 140 13.09 -16.25 -2.41
N MET A 141 13.03 -15.34 -3.40
CA MET A 141 11.82 -14.58 -3.66
C MET A 141 10.66 -15.46 -4.18
N GLN A 142 10.96 -16.38 -5.10
CA GLN A 142 9.99 -17.35 -5.59
C GLN A 142 9.46 -18.26 -4.47
N GLN A 143 10.32 -18.68 -3.53
CA GLN A 143 9.90 -19.44 -2.36
C GLN A 143 8.98 -18.63 -1.44
N ILE A 144 9.27 -17.34 -1.26
CA ILE A 144 8.44 -16.42 -0.47
C ILE A 144 7.06 -16.28 -1.10
N LEU A 145 6.98 -16.00 -2.41
CA LEU A 145 5.72 -15.88 -3.15
C LEU A 145 4.93 -17.18 -3.14
N ARG A 146 5.56 -18.31 -3.45
CA ARG A 146 4.91 -19.62 -3.43
C ARG A 146 4.33 -19.93 -2.04
N SER A 147 5.07 -19.58 -1.00
CA SER A 147 4.57 -19.73 0.38
C SER A 147 3.38 -18.82 0.68
N TYR A 148 3.36 -17.59 0.19
CA TYR A 148 2.21 -16.69 0.31
C TYR A 148 0.99 -17.33 -0.36
N GLN A 149 1.12 -17.65 -1.64
CA GLN A 149 0.04 -18.22 -2.44
C GLN A 149 -0.49 -19.52 -1.80
N LYS A 150 0.39 -20.41 -1.33
CA LYS A 150 0.01 -21.64 -0.63
C LYS A 150 -0.80 -21.38 0.64
N HIS A 151 -0.45 -20.37 1.44
CA HIS A 151 -1.22 -20.04 2.64
C HIS A 151 -2.60 -19.51 2.31
N LEU A 152 -2.74 -18.67 1.27
CA LEU A 152 -4.05 -18.22 0.80
C LEU A 152 -4.89 -19.40 0.31
N ILE A 153 -4.32 -20.25 -0.55
CA ILE A 153 -5.00 -21.47 -1.05
C ILE A 153 -5.44 -22.35 0.11
N SER A 154 -4.58 -22.60 1.09
CA SER A 154 -4.94 -23.38 2.29
C SER A 154 -6.14 -22.81 3.02
N LYS A 155 -6.20 -21.47 3.18
CA LYS A 155 -7.33 -20.82 3.85
C LYS A 155 -8.61 -20.79 3.03
N ILE A 156 -8.50 -20.72 1.71
CA ILE A 156 -9.63 -20.86 0.79
C ILE A 156 -10.18 -22.30 0.84
N LEU A 157 -9.31 -23.31 0.85
CA LEU A 157 -9.71 -24.73 1.01
C LEU A 157 -10.45 -24.94 2.35
N GLU A 158 -9.89 -24.43 3.45
CA GLU A 158 -10.54 -24.49 4.76
C GLU A 158 -11.92 -23.81 4.74
N ALA A 159 -12.04 -22.62 4.15
CA ALA A 159 -13.29 -21.90 4.04
C ALA A 159 -14.33 -22.63 3.17
N GLY A 160 -13.93 -23.16 2.01
CA GLY A 160 -14.81 -23.93 1.14
C GLY A 160 -15.34 -25.20 1.81
N ASN A 161 -14.46 -25.94 2.51
CA ASN A 161 -14.87 -27.12 3.27
C ASN A 161 -15.87 -26.78 4.40
N LEU A 162 -15.69 -25.65 5.08
CA LEU A 162 -16.60 -25.20 6.13
C LEU A 162 -17.96 -24.74 5.58
N ALA A 163 -17.96 -24.17 4.37
CA ALA A 163 -19.17 -23.67 3.71
C ALA A 163 -19.89 -24.74 2.86
N ASP A 164 -19.31 -25.95 2.72
CA ASP A 164 -19.76 -26.99 1.79
C ASP A 164 -19.85 -26.48 0.33
N ILE A 165 -18.84 -25.70 -0.09
CA ILE A 165 -18.71 -25.12 -1.43
C ILE A 165 -17.39 -25.59 -2.05
N ASP A 166 -17.40 -26.01 -3.33
CA ASP A 166 -16.18 -26.36 -4.06
C ASP A 166 -15.22 -25.15 -4.14
N PRO A 167 -14.03 -25.21 -3.51
CA PRO A 167 -13.07 -24.11 -3.51
C PRO A 167 -12.30 -23.97 -4.83
N THR A 168 -12.42 -24.91 -5.76
CA THR A 168 -11.62 -24.97 -7.00
C THR A 168 -11.72 -23.71 -7.86
N PRO A 169 -12.92 -23.14 -8.13
CA PRO A 169 -13.04 -21.90 -8.92
C PRO A 169 -12.37 -20.70 -8.25
N PHE A 170 -12.40 -20.64 -6.92
CA PHE A 170 -11.77 -19.57 -6.13
C PHE A 170 -10.25 -19.65 -6.17
N ILE A 171 -9.71 -20.87 -6.12
CA ILE A 171 -8.27 -21.12 -6.28
C ILE A 171 -7.83 -20.76 -7.71
N ALA A 172 -8.63 -21.08 -8.73
CA ALA A 172 -8.34 -20.71 -10.11
C ALA A 172 -8.29 -19.18 -10.28
N LYS A 173 -9.30 -18.46 -9.77
CA LYS A 173 -9.32 -16.97 -9.75
C LYS A 173 -8.12 -16.38 -8.99
N LEU A 174 -7.76 -16.97 -7.85
CA LEU A 174 -6.60 -16.52 -7.08
C LEU A 174 -5.30 -16.71 -7.89
N THR A 175 -5.13 -17.88 -8.49
CA THR A 175 -3.88 -18.25 -9.18
C THR A 175 -3.71 -17.54 -10.53
N SER A 176 -4.78 -17.07 -11.16
CA SER A 176 -4.74 -16.28 -12.40
C SER A 176 -4.29 -14.83 -12.21
N LEU A 177 -4.26 -14.31 -10.97
CA LEU A 177 -3.86 -12.93 -10.72
C LEU A 177 -2.44 -12.64 -11.22
N SER A 178 -2.29 -11.53 -11.95
CA SER A 178 -1.00 -11.11 -12.51
C SER A 178 0.05 -10.80 -11.43
N CYS A 179 -0.35 -10.49 -10.20
CA CYS A 179 0.58 -10.07 -9.14
C CYS A 179 1.57 -11.14 -8.69
N TRP A 180 1.37 -12.40 -9.07
CA TRP A 180 2.27 -13.51 -8.72
C TRP A 180 3.59 -13.53 -9.52
N SER A 181 3.71 -12.72 -10.58
CA SER A 181 4.90 -12.69 -11.44
C SER A 181 5.60 -11.32 -11.39
N PHE A 182 6.77 -11.24 -10.76
CA PHE A 182 7.57 -10.02 -10.76
C PHE A 182 8.21 -9.76 -12.13
N SER A 183 7.91 -8.61 -12.71
CA SER A 183 8.58 -8.07 -13.90
C SER A 183 8.63 -6.54 -13.87
N SER A 184 9.49 -5.95 -14.70
CA SER A 184 9.62 -4.49 -14.85
C SER A 184 8.40 -3.82 -15.49
N THR A 185 7.47 -4.61 -16.02
CA THR A 185 6.22 -4.12 -16.65
C THR A 185 4.99 -4.45 -15.83
N ASN A 186 5.13 -5.19 -14.74
CA ASN A 186 3.99 -5.67 -13.96
C ASN A 186 3.80 -4.88 -12.66
N TRP A 187 3.02 -3.81 -12.78
CA TRP A 187 2.65 -2.95 -11.65
C TRP A 187 1.85 -3.67 -10.56
N SER A 188 1.08 -4.72 -10.89
CA SER A 188 0.34 -5.48 -9.87
C SER A 188 1.26 -6.23 -8.90
N SER A 189 2.40 -6.71 -9.39
CA SER A 189 3.44 -7.33 -8.54
C SER A 189 4.12 -6.29 -7.64
N TYR A 190 4.37 -5.09 -8.17
CA TYR A 190 4.89 -3.96 -7.39
C TYR A 190 3.93 -3.54 -6.28
N ALA A 191 2.64 -3.46 -6.60
CA ALA A 191 1.57 -3.15 -5.66
C ALA A 191 1.53 -4.15 -4.50
N LEU A 192 1.51 -5.46 -4.83
CA LEU A 192 1.53 -6.54 -3.84
C LEU A 192 2.78 -6.45 -2.95
N ALA A 193 3.96 -6.23 -3.53
CA ALA A 193 5.22 -6.10 -2.80
C ALA A 193 5.21 -4.90 -1.83
N ARG A 194 4.59 -3.79 -2.22
CA ARG A 194 4.42 -2.61 -1.36
C ARG A 194 3.29 -2.75 -0.35
N GLY A 195 2.50 -3.83 -0.41
CA GLY A 195 1.38 -4.08 0.50
C GLY A 195 0.09 -3.37 0.11
N CYS A 196 -0.03 -2.87 -1.13
CA CYS A 196 -1.31 -2.45 -1.71
C CYS A 196 -2.03 -3.73 -2.18
N LEU A 197 -3.00 -4.21 -1.41
CA LEU A 197 -3.59 -5.54 -1.60
C LEU A 197 -4.83 -5.50 -2.48
N PRO A 198 -5.10 -6.54 -3.28
CA PRO A 198 -6.24 -6.55 -4.20
C PRO A 198 -7.55 -6.87 -3.46
N LYS A 199 -8.64 -6.21 -3.86
CA LYS A 199 -10.01 -6.46 -3.37
C LYS A 199 -10.43 -7.91 -3.55
N LEU A 200 -10.02 -8.53 -4.66
CA LEU A 200 -10.28 -9.93 -4.93
C LEU A 200 -9.86 -10.85 -3.77
N PHE A 201 -8.81 -10.50 -3.00
CA PHE A 201 -8.45 -11.32 -1.84
C PHE A 201 -9.58 -11.42 -0.83
N VAL A 202 -10.30 -10.33 -0.54
CA VAL A 202 -11.44 -10.34 0.40
C VAL A 202 -12.66 -11.00 -0.24
N ASP A 203 -12.96 -10.63 -1.50
CA ASP A 203 -14.13 -11.12 -2.22
C ASP A 203 -14.15 -12.66 -2.29
N LEU A 204 -13.00 -13.30 -2.53
CA LEU A 204 -12.88 -14.78 -2.56
C LEU A 204 -13.32 -15.45 -1.25
N PHE A 205 -13.10 -14.82 -0.10
CA PHE A 205 -13.55 -15.37 1.19
C PHE A 205 -15.01 -15.02 1.47
N VAL A 206 -15.45 -13.81 1.10
CA VAL A 206 -16.85 -13.38 1.26
C VAL A 206 -17.79 -14.27 0.44
N ASP A 207 -17.41 -14.60 -0.79
CA ASP A 207 -18.15 -15.52 -1.66
C ASP A 207 -18.19 -16.95 -1.09
N LEU A 208 -17.26 -17.30 -0.19
CA LEU A 208 -17.26 -18.55 0.60
C LEU A 208 -17.97 -18.39 1.95
N SER A 209 -18.87 -17.41 2.07
CA SER A 209 -19.65 -17.11 3.28
C SER A 209 -18.80 -16.74 4.51
N ILE A 210 -17.54 -16.34 4.32
CA ILE A 210 -16.70 -15.86 5.43
C ILE A 210 -16.96 -14.37 5.64
N PRO A 211 -17.24 -13.92 6.88
CA PRO A 211 -17.39 -12.49 7.16
C PRO A 211 -16.17 -11.69 6.72
N GLY A 212 -16.37 -10.56 6.03
CA GLY A 212 -15.27 -9.75 5.46
C GLY A 212 -14.22 -9.34 6.49
N ILE A 213 -14.62 -9.00 7.72
CA ILE A 213 -13.71 -8.67 8.82
C ILE A 213 -12.78 -9.85 9.17
N SER A 214 -13.31 -11.08 9.14
CA SER A 214 -12.54 -12.30 9.37
C SER A 214 -11.57 -12.56 8.22
N ALA A 215 -12.00 -12.38 6.98
CA ALA A 215 -11.15 -12.47 5.80
C ALA A 215 -9.98 -11.48 5.86
N ILE A 216 -10.25 -10.21 6.18
CA ILE A 216 -9.24 -9.15 6.35
C ILE A 216 -8.18 -9.57 7.38
N LYS A 217 -8.58 -10.11 8.54
CA LYS A 217 -7.64 -10.58 9.57
C LYS A 217 -6.74 -11.72 9.07
N VAL A 218 -7.31 -12.69 8.37
CA VAL A 218 -6.57 -13.83 7.80
C VAL A 218 -5.57 -13.34 6.75
N ILE A 219 -6.01 -12.52 5.80
CA ILE A 219 -5.17 -11.98 4.73
C ILE A 219 -4.05 -11.12 5.32
N ALA A 220 -4.35 -10.28 6.31
CA ALA A 220 -3.36 -9.45 6.99
C ALA A 220 -2.28 -10.28 7.69
N ALA A 221 -2.66 -11.38 8.35
CA ALA A 221 -1.71 -12.30 8.96
C ALA A 221 -0.79 -12.97 7.92
N ILE A 222 -1.35 -13.42 6.80
CA ILE A 222 -0.59 -14.03 5.71
C ILE A 222 0.37 -13.01 5.07
N HIS A 223 -0.11 -11.81 4.77
CA HIS A 223 0.74 -10.76 4.20
C HIS A 223 1.85 -10.33 5.17
N ASN A 224 1.54 -10.24 6.46
CA ASN A 224 2.55 -9.95 7.48
C ASN A 224 3.65 -11.03 7.51
N ASN A 225 3.30 -12.32 7.32
CA ASN A 225 4.27 -13.40 7.17
C ASN A 225 5.14 -13.24 5.91
N PHE A 226 4.54 -12.81 4.79
CA PHE A 226 5.28 -12.46 3.57
C PHE A 226 6.32 -11.37 3.83
N VAL A 227 5.93 -10.26 4.46
CA VAL A 227 6.84 -9.15 4.76
C VAL A 227 7.96 -9.59 5.71
N GLN A 228 7.65 -10.40 6.73
CA GLN A 228 8.66 -10.95 7.64
C GLN A 228 9.68 -11.83 6.89
N LYS A 229 9.20 -12.72 6.00
CA LYS A 229 10.08 -13.57 5.19
C LYS A 229 10.93 -12.76 4.22
N PHE A 230 10.36 -11.76 3.55
CA PHE A 230 11.09 -10.80 2.72
C PHE A 230 12.18 -10.10 3.54
N ARG A 231 11.82 -9.55 4.71
CA ARG A 231 12.78 -8.88 5.58
C ARG A 231 13.94 -9.79 5.97
N LYS A 232 13.63 -11.01 6.42
CA LYS A 232 14.64 -11.96 6.93
C LYS A 232 15.53 -12.53 5.83
N ARG A 233 14.95 -12.90 4.68
CA ARG A 233 15.66 -13.66 3.63
C ARG A 233 16.22 -12.79 2.50
N ILE A 234 15.68 -11.60 2.30
CA ILE A 234 16.10 -10.68 1.23
C ILE A 234 16.74 -9.44 1.83
N TRP A 235 15.97 -8.67 2.61
CA TRP A 235 16.40 -7.34 3.05
C TRP A 235 17.59 -7.37 4.01
N ASN A 236 17.57 -8.25 5.02
CA ASN A 236 18.64 -8.32 6.01
C ASN A 236 19.98 -8.78 5.39
N PRO A 237 20.05 -9.88 4.62
CA PRO A 237 21.29 -10.27 3.92
C PRO A 237 21.80 -9.17 2.99
N ARG A 238 20.90 -8.56 2.21
CA ARG A 238 21.23 -7.41 1.36
C ARG A 238 21.83 -6.26 2.15
N SER A 239 21.22 -5.92 3.29
CA SER A 239 21.66 -4.80 4.14
C SER A 239 23.04 -5.07 4.74
N TYR A 240 23.33 -6.33 5.07
CA TYR A 240 24.65 -6.76 5.54
C TYR A 240 25.73 -6.59 4.45
N GLU A 241 25.48 -7.08 3.24
CA GLU A 241 26.40 -6.93 2.10
C GLU A 241 26.62 -5.45 1.74
N LYS A 242 25.55 -4.64 1.78
CA LYS A 242 25.65 -3.19 1.61
C LYS A 242 26.58 -2.56 2.65
N SER A 243 26.41 -2.90 3.93
CA SER A 243 27.24 -2.35 5.00
C SER A 243 28.71 -2.76 4.87
N LYS A 244 28.99 -4.01 4.47
CA LYS A 244 30.35 -4.46 4.16
C LYS A 244 31.00 -3.63 3.06
N TRP A 245 30.26 -3.38 1.98
CA TRP A 245 30.73 -2.55 0.89
C TRP A 245 30.93 -1.09 1.32
N GLU A 246 29.99 -0.50 2.08
CA GLU A 246 30.14 0.87 2.61
C GLU A 246 31.42 1.00 3.45
N ASN A 247 31.72 0.00 4.30
CA ASN A 247 32.95 -0.02 5.09
C ASN A 247 34.20 -0.10 4.20
N ALA A 248 34.20 -0.94 3.16
CA ALA A 248 35.31 -1.05 2.21
C ALA A 248 35.55 0.26 1.43
N MET A 249 34.50 1.05 1.20
CA MET A 249 34.58 2.36 0.54
C MET A 249 34.80 3.52 1.53
N ASN A 250 35.08 3.24 2.81
CA ASN A 250 35.24 4.23 3.88
C ASN A 250 34.00 5.13 4.10
N ILE A 251 32.80 4.67 3.73
CA ILE A 251 31.54 5.37 3.95
C ILE A 251 31.05 5.07 5.37
N THR A 252 31.45 5.91 6.31
CA THR A 252 31.10 5.75 7.73
C THR A 252 29.70 6.25 8.08
N TYR A 253 29.16 5.83 9.23
CA TYR A 253 27.90 6.37 9.76
C TYR A 253 27.96 7.89 9.96
N LYS A 254 29.07 8.40 10.50
CA LYS A 254 29.30 9.84 10.70
C LYS A 254 29.17 10.61 9.39
N LEU A 255 29.77 10.10 8.30
CA LEU A 255 29.65 10.74 6.99
C LEU A 255 28.19 10.81 6.55
N LYS A 256 27.42 9.71 6.67
CA LYS A 256 26.01 9.64 6.28
C LYS A 256 25.10 10.60 7.06
N THR A 257 25.40 10.89 8.32
CA THR A 257 24.59 11.80 9.16
C THR A 257 25.03 13.25 9.12
N THR A 258 26.26 13.54 8.67
CA THR A 258 26.75 14.91 8.55
C THR A 258 26.08 15.58 7.34
N PRO A 259 25.66 16.86 7.43
CA PRO A 259 25.11 17.60 6.30
C PRO A 259 26.04 17.60 5.09
N LYS A 260 25.47 17.62 3.89
CA LYS A 260 26.23 17.76 2.65
C LYS A 260 27.02 19.08 2.70
N PRO A 261 28.32 19.09 2.36
CA PRO A 261 29.07 20.33 2.21
C PRO A 261 28.42 21.27 1.18
N SER A 262 28.22 22.53 1.55
CA SER A 262 27.59 23.56 0.71
C SER A 262 28.36 23.87 -0.57
N ASN A 263 29.67 23.62 -0.58
CA ASN A 263 30.57 24.02 -1.65
C ASN A 263 30.69 22.97 -2.77
N LEU A 264 29.96 21.85 -2.66
CA LEU A 264 29.96 20.82 -3.69
C LEU A 264 29.03 21.21 -4.85
N PRO A 265 29.42 20.92 -6.10
CA PRO A 265 28.55 21.14 -7.24
C PRO A 265 27.19 20.44 -7.05
N LEU A 266 26.16 21.05 -7.63
CA LEU A 266 24.86 20.40 -7.77
C LEU A 266 25.07 19.10 -8.55
N SER A 267 24.59 17.99 -7.99
CA SER A 267 24.69 16.70 -8.66
C SER A 267 23.77 16.73 -9.88
N VAL A 268 24.31 16.38 -11.05
CA VAL A 268 23.56 16.24 -12.32
C VAL A 268 22.92 14.84 -12.43
N TYR A 269 22.87 14.11 -11.31
CA TYR A 269 22.41 12.72 -11.33
C TYR A 269 20.93 12.62 -11.69
N ILE A 270 20.63 11.79 -12.69
CA ILE A 270 19.27 11.43 -13.10
C ILE A 270 18.85 10.16 -12.34
N PRO A 271 17.78 10.22 -11.53
CA PRO A 271 17.26 9.06 -10.81
C PRO A 271 17.00 7.85 -11.71
N TYR A 272 17.45 6.67 -11.29
CA TYR A 272 17.16 5.43 -11.98
C TYR A 272 15.86 4.78 -11.45
N SER A 273 15.12 4.12 -12.36
CA SER A 273 14.01 3.24 -12.00
C SER A 273 14.01 1.99 -12.88
N SER A 274 13.76 0.83 -12.27
CA SER A 274 13.54 -0.45 -12.97
C SER A 274 12.13 -0.56 -13.57
N LEU A 275 11.24 0.36 -13.22
CA LEU A 275 9.88 0.45 -13.74
C LEU A 275 9.79 1.65 -14.69
N PRO A 276 8.97 1.58 -15.75
CA PRO A 276 8.74 2.74 -16.60
C PRO A 276 8.13 3.88 -15.76
N PRO A 277 8.35 5.15 -16.13
CA PRO A 277 7.66 6.25 -15.48
C PRO A 277 6.15 6.02 -15.59
N PRO A 278 5.38 6.15 -14.51
CA PRO A 278 3.93 6.18 -14.64
C PRO A 278 3.58 7.37 -15.53
N THR A 279 3.04 7.11 -16.72
CA THR A 279 2.45 8.19 -17.51
C THR A 279 1.32 8.75 -16.68
N LEU A 280 1.37 10.05 -16.36
CA LEU A 280 0.34 10.73 -15.59
C LEU A 280 -0.97 10.62 -16.38
N HIS A 281 -1.75 9.60 -16.08
CA HIS A 281 -3.15 9.61 -16.42
C HIS A 281 -3.79 10.38 -15.27
N ASP A 282 -4.27 11.59 -15.57
CA ASP A 282 -5.20 12.27 -14.68
C ASP A 282 -6.31 11.27 -14.40
N SER A 283 -6.26 10.71 -13.19
CA SER A 283 -7.39 10.04 -12.58
C SER A 283 -8.46 11.12 -12.56
N ARG A 284 -9.34 11.11 -13.57
CA ARG A 284 -10.58 11.85 -13.53
C ARG A 284 -11.18 11.51 -12.17
N ASP A 285 -11.23 12.49 -11.26
CA ASP A 285 -12.03 12.39 -10.05
C ASP A 285 -13.33 11.76 -10.52
N SER A 286 -13.60 10.52 -10.07
CA SER A 286 -14.87 9.90 -10.41
C SER A 286 -15.90 10.91 -9.94
N GLY A 287 -16.69 11.48 -10.84
CA GLY A 287 -17.67 12.55 -10.55
C GLY A 287 -18.76 12.15 -9.55
N THR A 288 -18.52 11.07 -8.81
CA THR A 288 -19.23 10.57 -7.67
C THR A 288 -18.84 11.36 -6.42
N ASP A 289 -19.78 12.17 -5.94
CA ASP A 289 -19.68 12.85 -4.66
C ASP A 289 -19.69 11.83 -3.50
N TRP A 290 -18.49 11.41 -3.07
CA TRP A 290 -18.33 10.41 -2.01
C TRP A 290 -18.96 10.87 -0.69
N LEU A 291 -18.94 12.17 -0.41
CA LEU A 291 -19.48 12.74 0.82
C LEU A 291 -21.01 12.61 0.82
N LYS A 292 -21.63 12.89 -0.33
CA LYS A 292 -23.06 12.66 -0.57
C LYS A 292 -23.44 11.18 -0.37
N ASN A 293 -22.64 10.25 -0.90
CA ASN A 293 -22.90 8.81 -0.75
C ASN A 293 -22.66 8.30 0.68
N SER A 294 -21.68 8.87 1.38
CA SER A 294 -21.43 8.56 2.79
C SER A 294 -22.61 8.98 3.65
N MET A 295 -23.17 10.16 3.40
CA MET A 295 -24.36 10.66 4.10
C MET A 295 -25.63 9.88 3.76
N LYS A 296 -25.86 9.54 2.48
CA LYS A 296 -27.09 8.85 2.04
C LYS A 296 -27.10 7.35 2.35
N TYR A 297 -25.96 6.69 2.24
CA TYR A 297 -25.86 5.22 2.22
C TYR A 297 -24.92 4.67 3.29
N GLY A 298 -24.32 5.52 4.13
CA GLY A 298 -23.36 5.10 5.15
C GLY A 298 -22.06 4.53 4.57
N LEU A 299 -21.77 4.78 3.28
CA LEU A 299 -20.62 4.20 2.61
C LEU A 299 -19.30 4.84 3.09
N PRO A 300 -18.28 4.04 3.44
CA PRO A 300 -16.96 4.57 3.76
C PRO A 300 -16.24 5.14 2.55
N TRP A 301 -15.42 6.18 2.78
CA TRP A 301 -14.67 6.89 1.75
C TRP A 301 -13.76 5.99 0.89
N PHE A 302 -13.19 4.92 1.47
CA PHE A 302 -12.24 4.05 0.78
C PHE A 302 -12.86 3.25 -0.37
N ASN A 303 -14.18 3.02 -0.34
CA ASN A 303 -14.91 2.38 -1.44
C ASN A 303 -14.89 3.23 -2.73
N HIS A 304 -14.65 4.54 -2.61
CA HIS A 304 -14.62 5.47 -3.74
C HIS A 304 -13.26 5.53 -4.43
N PHE A 305 -12.15 5.24 -3.72
CA PHE A 305 -10.82 5.18 -4.33
C PHE A 305 -10.54 3.88 -5.11
N SER A 306 -11.30 2.82 -4.84
CA SER A 306 -11.13 1.51 -5.49
C SER A 306 -11.79 1.40 -6.86
N GLY A 307 -12.20 2.50 -7.50
CA GLY A 307 -12.87 2.47 -8.82
C GLY A 307 -14.22 1.74 -8.85
N PHE A 308 -14.74 1.31 -7.69
CA PHE A 308 -15.99 0.57 -7.53
C PHE A 308 -17.20 1.38 -8.02
N MET A 309 -17.19 2.70 -7.81
CA MET A 309 -18.27 3.61 -8.24
C MET A 309 -18.06 4.22 -9.63
N GLY A 310 -16.82 4.29 -10.12
CA GLY A 310 -16.51 4.78 -11.47
C GLY A 310 -17.07 3.88 -12.58
N ARG A 311 -17.39 2.62 -12.28
CA ARG A 311 -17.96 1.64 -13.23
C ARG A 311 -19.49 1.52 -13.16
N LEU A 312 -20.12 2.06 -12.11
CA LEU A 312 -21.58 1.98 -11.91
C LEU A 312 -22.34 3.25 -12.27
N THR A 313 -21.66 4.36 -12.58
CA THR A 313 -22.34 5.63 -12.84
C THR A 313 -21.71 6.41 -13.99
N VAL A 314 -22.38 6.37 -15.13
CA VAL A 314 -22.23 7.32 -16.24
C VAL A 314 -22.91 8.63 -15.81
N LEU A 315 -22.21 9.75 -16.04
CA LEU A 315 -22.64 11.16 -15.92
C LEU A 315 -22.93 11.67 -14.49
N LEU A 316 -22.18 12.69 -14.05
CA LEU A 316 -22.70 14.03 -13.73
C LEU A 316 -21.59 15.00 -13.28
N ASN A 317 -21.87 16.29 -13.49
CA ASN A 317 -20.97 17.44 -13.56
C ASN A 317 -20.32 17.88 -12.24
N ASN A 318 -19.19 18.58 -12.39
CA ASN A 318 -18.53 19.39 -11.37
C ASN A 318 -19.44 20.51 -10.83
N SER A 319 -19.64 20.55 -9.52
CA SER A 319 -20.03 21.75 -8.79
C SER A 319 -19.16 21.90 -7.54
N PHE A 320 -18.67 23.11 -7.28
CA PHE A 320 -18.06 23.46 -5.99
C PHE A 320 -19.16 23.43 -4.91
N CYS A 321 -19.15 22.42 -4.04
CA CYS A 321 -20.15 22.26 -3.00
C CYS A 321 -19.73 22.94 -1.68
N ARG A 322 -20.71 23.54 -0.97
CA ARG A 322 -20.55 24.15 0.37
C ARG A 322 -21.21 23.26 1.43
N MET A 323 -20.53 23.06 2.56
CA MET A 323 -21.16 22.56 3.79
C MET A 323 -21.65 23.75 4.62
N GLU A 324 -22.93 23.75 5.00
CA GLU A 324 -23.50 24.75 5.90
C GLU A 324 -24.01 24.05 7.18
N CYS A 325 -23.65 24.58 8.34
CA CYS A 325 -24.30 24.24 9.60
C CYS A 325 -25.46 25.22 9.83
N ARG A 326 -26.68 24.71 10.00
CA ARG A 326 -27.83 25.51 10.41
C ARG A 326 -28.18 25.19 11.86
N LEU A 327 -28.36 26.24 12.66
CA LEU A 327 -28.98 26.17 13.98
C LEU A 327 -30.49 26.10 13.75
N LEU A 328 -31.16 25.15 14.41
CA LEU A 328 -32.62 25.12 14.50
C LEU A 328 -33.11 25.99 15.65
#